data_AF-A0AB34PK16-F1
#
_entry.id   AF-A0AB34PK16-F1
#
_cell.length_a   1.000
_cell.length_b   1.000
_cell.length_c   1.000
_cell.angle_alpha   90.00
_cell.angle_beta   90.00
_cell.angle_gamma   90.00
#
_symmetry.space_group_name_H-M   'P 1'
#
loop_
_entity.id
_entity.type
_entity.pdbx_description
1 polymer ?
#
loop_
_entity_poly.entity_id
_entity_poly.type
_entity_poly.pdbx_seq_one_letter_code
_entity_poly.pdbx_strand_id
1 'polypeptide(L)'
;MRLSLFRIWLLPVVFVLAMGCSKDVPSDFFYEDESYLHLEIGSNLSPLRSDPEDPMQKILSLSIAFFDANTGKLEFLKELSPAELPSVTVAIPKGRYKVVAIANPVPKYEAMLTLGSPLSALASEPMSGVTVDKLAYTDKKDISRLLAIPMLNDQGPVEVLPEQFVQTREGTGEQTVNIRLEPVLARVVVYGKPQIEGGSIKEDGSEYRSCYMISGLYKKIYPMRMPDKLDGGETKEEAGDQSDPQRRYARCPGFDDSSMEGAPLSDSFGFISTESMVKGLYAPDVQPDLSKRFDLSLLAYSRESTMKPDAYFRGGTPFALIRYHYLPASLSFTPGGDYSWVGFGSRCMLLSEFKSYVEKVEKGKSIPVPGLAEAIRKVRASREFDYTRAFEQEGIRYYHKAANYYLVYIRHFGDEQAPGKRSYGRYGIVRNNEYRIKVNKISGPGMAVVPNLAGNASRLDEGSFVGMKMTVNATNIREQEVSF
;
A
#
# COMPACT_ATOMS: atom_id res chain seq x y z
N MET A 1 -19.74 -24.73 78.91
CA MET A 1 -18.68 -23.73 79.15
C MET A 1 -17.60 -23.93 78.08
N ARG A 2 -17.40 -22.93 77.20
CA ARG A 2 -16.26 -22.73 76.26
C ARG A 2 -15.94 -23.86 75.24
N LEU A 3 -16.15 -23.59 73.94
CA LEU A 3 -15.16 -23.17 72.91
C LEU A 3 -14.60 -24.36 72.10
N SER A 4 -14.82 -24.36 70.79
CA SER A 4 -13.75 -24.16 69.79
C SER A 4 -14.27 -24.39 68.37
N LEU A 5 -13.87 -23.49 67.48
CA LEU A 5 -14.08 -23.47 66.04
C LEU A 5 -13.03 -24.31 65.28
N PHE A 6 -13.37 -24.58 64.01
CA PHE A 6 -12.56 -24.53 62.78
C PHE A 6 -12.34 -25.82 61.94
N ARG A 7 -12.91 -25.75 60.71
CA ARG A 7 -12.29 -25.89 59.36
C ARG A 7 -12.54 -27.15 58.48
N ILE A 8 -13.44 -26.96 57.50
CA ILE A 8 -13.36 -27.13 56.01
C ILE A 8 -12.66 -28.38 55.42
N TRP A 9 -13.34 -29.14 54.53
CA TRP A 9 -13.05 -29.33 53.07
C TRP A 9 -13.91 -30.43 52.37
N LEU A 10 -14.17 -30.22 51.07
CA LEU A 10 -14.49 -31.16 49.94
C LEU A 10 -15.94 -31.23 49.32
N LEU A 11 -15.97 -30.83 48.03
CA LEU A 11 -16.94 -30.86 46.91
C LEU A 11 -17.32 -32.29 46.41
N PRO A 12 -18.03 -32.51 45.27
CA PRO A 12 -19.17 -31.86 44.57
C PRO A 12 -20.28 -32.90 44.20
N VAL A 13 -21.35 -32.53 43.45
CA VAL A 13 -21.93 -33.32 42.31
C VAL A 13 -23.09 -32.57 41.64
N VAL A 14 -23.09 -32.69 40.31
CA VAL A 14 -23.93 -32.14 39.25
C VAL A 14 -25.28 -32.86 39.13
N PHE A 15 -26.33 -32.17 38.69
CA PHE A 15 -27.45 -32.81 37.97
C PHE A 15 -27.85 -31.99 36.73
N VAL A 16 -27.92 -32.68 35.59
CA VAL A 16 -28.42 -32.21 34.28
C VAL A 16 -29.78 -32.83 34.04
N LEU A 17 -30.73 -32.07 33.47
CA LEU A 17 -31.75 -32.57 32.56
C LEU A 17 -32.36 -31.43 31.72
N ALA A 18 -32.89 -31.80 30.56
CA ALA A 18 -32.76 -31.11 29.28
C ALA A 18 -34.07 -30.52 28.71
N MET A 19 -33.86 -29.53 27.82
CA MET A 19 -34.61 -29.14 26.61
C MET A 19 -36.06 -28.65 26.68
N GLY A 20 -36.23 -27.43 26.12
CA GLY A 20 -37.35 -27.12 25.22
C GLY A 20 -38.08 -25.83 25.56
N CYS A 21 -37.62 -24.69 25.04
CA CYS A 21 -38.51 -23.57 24.66
C CYS A 21 -37.76 -22.47 23.89
N SER A 22 -38.48 -21.91 22.92
CA SER A 22 -38.24 -20.71 22.11
C SER A 22 -37.30 -19.67 22.75
N LYS A 23 -36.29 -19.21 21.99
CA LYS A 23 -35.65 -17.91 22.25
C LYS A 23 -36.53 -16.81 21.67
N ASP A 24 -37.62 -16.50 22.36
CA ASP A 24 -38.21 -15.17 22.28
C ASP A 24 -37.29 -14.26 23.11
N VAL A 25 -36.40 -13.55 22.42
CA VAL A 25 -35.75 -12.37 22.98
C VAL A 25 -36.88 -11.36 23.19
N PRO A 26 -37.10 -10.81 24.39
CA PRO A 26 -38.10 -9.76 24.56
C PRO A 26 -37.68 -8.58 23.69
N SER A 27 -38.44 -8.35 22.61
CA SER A 27 -38.52 -7.04 21.98
C SER A 27 -39.15 -6.08 23.00
N ASP A 28 -38.61 -4.87 23.05
CA ASP A 28 -39.18 -3.72 23.75
C ASP A 28 -38.75 -3.56 25.22
N PHE A 29 -37.48 -3.23 25.41
CA PHE A 29 -37.10 -2.25 26.44
C PHE A 29 -36.91 -0.90 25.74
N PHE A 30 -37.96 -0.09 25.68
CA PHE A 30 -37.85 1.32 25.33
C PHE A 30 -37.10 2.03 26.47
N TYR A 31 -35.91 2.56 26.20
CA TYR A 31 -35.34 3.60 27.06
C TYR A 31 -36.15 4.87 26.82
N GLU A 32 -36.71 5.47 27.87
CA GLU A 32 -37.53 6.70 27.79
C GLU A 32 -36.76 7.93 27.27
N ASP A 33 -35.44 7.82 27.01
CA ASP A 33 -34.55 8.88 26.53
C ASP A 33 -33.95 8.63 25.11
N GLU A 34 -34.41 7.63 24.35
CA GLU A 34 -33.85 7.40 23.00
C GLU A 34 -34.18 8.55 22.06
N SER A 35 -33.13 9.22 21.57
CA SER A 35 -33.22 10.18 20.47
C SER A 35 -32.64 9.57 19.20
N TYR A 36 -33.09 10.07 18.06
CA TYR A 36 -32.68 9.58 16.76
C TYR A 36 -31.69 10.55 16.12
N LEU A 37 -30.65 9.99 15.52
CA LEU A 37 -29.68 10.72 14.71
C LEU A 37 -29.75 10.23 13.27
N HIS A 38 -29.89 11.16 12.34
CA HIS A 38 -29.88 10.88 10.91
C HIS A 38 -28.48 11.06 10.35
N LEU A 39 -27.97 10.02 9.71
CA LEU A 39 -26.64 9.96 9.11
C LEU A 39 -26.78 9.79 7.59
N GLU A 40 -26.05 10.59 6.84
CA GLU A 40 -25.83 10.38 5.41
C GLU A 40 -24.41 9.87 5.22
N ILE A 41 -24.28 8.57 4.93
CA ILE A 41 -22.99 7.90 4.79
C ILE A 41 -22.74 7.66 3.32
N GLY A 42 -21.76 8.36 2.78
CA GLY A 42 -21.30 8.18 1.41
C GLY A 42 -19.81 7.90 1.33
N SER A 43 -19.30 7.79 0.11
CA SER A 43 -17.88 7.49 -0.14
C SER A 43 -17.27 8.47 -1.13
N ASN A 44 -16.02 8.89 -0.89
CA ASN A 44 -15.28 9.74 -1.83
C ASN A 44 -14.66 8.92 -2.97
N LEU A 45 -15.39 7.92 -3.46
CA LEU A 45 -14.93 7.03 -4.51
C LEU A 45 -15.13 7.69 -5.88
N SER A 46 -14.18 7.45 -6.78
CA SER A 46 -14.23 7.99 -8.13
C SER A 46 -15.38 7.35 -8.92
N PRO A 47 -16.20 8.11 -9.66
CA PRO A 47 -17.19 7.54 -10.57
C PRO A 47 -16.57 6.68 -11.69
N LEU A 48 -15.25 6.81 -11.95
CA LEU A 48 -14.51 5.93 -12.86
C LEU A 48 -14.23 4.54 -12.27
N ARG A 49 -14.40 4.37 -10.96
CA ARG A 49 -14.53 3.06 -10.32
C ARG A 49 -16.02 2.75 -10.26
N SER A 50 -16.64 2.39 -11.37
CA SER A 50 -18.07 2.04 -11.39
C SER A 50 -18.32 0.55 -11.10
N ASP A 51 -17.28 -0.22 -10.82
CA ASP A 51 -17.40 -1.66 -10.56
C ASP A 51 -17.84 -1.90 -9.10
N PRO A 52 -19.06 -2.43 -8.88
CA PRO A 52 -19.56 -2.74 -7.53
C PRO A 52 -18.75 -3.86 -6.84
N GLU A 53 -17.94 -4.62 -7.59
CA GLU A 53 -17.06 -5.66 -7.05
C GLU A 53 -15.65 -5.16 -6.73
N ASP A 54 -15.33 -3.88 -6.96
CA ASP A 54 -14.04 -3.32 -6.55
C ASP A 54 -13.89 -3.39 -5.02
N PRO A 55 -12.86 -4.07 -4.46
CA PRO A 55 -12.65 -4.17 -3.02
C PRO A 55 -12.50 -2.83 -2.31
N MET A 56 -12.11 -1.77 -3.03
CA MET A 56 -12.05 -0.40 -2.51
C MET A 56 -13.43 0.26 -2.37
N GLN A 57 -14.49 -0.38 -2.86
CA GLN A 57 -15.88 0.12 -2.86
C GLN A 57 -16.85 -0.77 -2.13
N LYS A 58 -16.57 -2.07 -2.08
CA LYS A 58 -17.45 -3.05 -1.48
C LYS A 58 -17.57 -2.85 0.02
N ILE A 59 -18.80 -2.68 0.51
CA ILE A 59 -19.15 -2.63 1.93
C ILE A 59 -19.91 -3.91 2.29
N LEU A 60 -19.27 -4.76 3.09
CA LEU A 60 -19.79 -6.04 3.60
C LEU A 60 -20.43 -5.86 4.98
N SER A 61 -19.88 -4.97 5.80
CA SER A 61 -20.37 -4.61 7.12
C SER A 61 -20.06 -3.15 7.43
N LEU A 62 -20.83 -2.56 8.34
CA LEU A 62 -20.69 -1.17 8.74
C LEU A 62 -20.93 -1.02 10.24
N SER A 63 -19.96 -0.44 10.94
CA SER A 63 -20.03 -0.14 12.37
C SER A 63 -19.92 1.37 12.57
N ILE A 64 -20.81 1.95 13.37
CA ILE A 64 -20.80 3.36 13.75
C ILE A 64 -20.45 3.47 15.23
N ALA A 65 -19.30 4.08 15.50
CA ALA A 65 -18.72 4.23 16.82
C ALA A 65 -18.93 5.66 17.32
N PHE A 66 -19.58 5.80 18.47
CA PHE A 66 -19.89 7.06 19.14
C PHE A 66 -18.99 7.23 20.36
N PHE A 67 -18.00 8.12 20.23
CA PHE A 67 -17.10 8.47 21.32
C PHE A 67 -17.64 9.69 22.04
N ASP A 68 -17.69 9.67 23.38
CA ASP A 68 -18.04 10.87 24.14
C ASP A 68 -17.04 11.98 23.85
N ALA A 69 -17.54 13.18 23.53
CA ALA A 69 -16.71 14.28 23.07
C ALA A 69 -15.76 14.83 24.15
N ASN A 70 -16.02 14.57 25.43
CA ASN A 70 -15.23 15.09 26.55
C ASN A 70 -14.11 14.12 26.97
N THR A 71 -14.46 12.85 27.13
CA THR A 71 -13.56 11.79 27.57
C THR A 71 -12.82 11.11 26.41
N GLY A 72 -13.36 11.22 25.19
CA GLY A 72 -12.84 10.55 24.01
C GLY A 72 -12.97 9.02 24.06
N LYS A 73 -13.83 8.48 24.93
CA LYS A 73 -14.04 7.02 25.06
C LYS A 73 -15.25 6.56 24.25
N LEU A 74 -15.15 5.38 23.67
CA LEU A 74 -16.26 4.74 22.96
C LEU A 74 -17.38 4.39 23.94
N GLU A 75 -18.56 4.99 23.77
CA GLU A 75 -19.74 4.74 24.62
C GLU A 75 -20.77 3.85 23.93
N PHE A 76 -20.97 4.07 22.63
CA PHE A 76 -21.94 3.30 21.85
C PHE A 76 -21.31 2.81 20.55
N LEU A 77 -21.67 1.58 20.19
CA LEU A 77 -21.35 0.98 18.90
C LEU A 77 -22.65 0.49 18.27
N LYS A 78 -22.91 0.89 17.03
CA LYS A 78 -24.07 0.43 16.25
C LYS A 78 -23.58 -0.31 15.02
N GLU A 79 -23.98 -1.57 14.90
CA GLU A 79 -23.80 -2.35 13.67
C GLU A 79 -25.00 -2.10 12.75
N LEU A 80 -24.71 -1.79 11.49
CA LEU A 80 -25.69 -1.44 10.49
C LEU A 80 -25.61 -2.38 9.28
N SER A 81 -26.74 -2.56 8.62
CA SER A 81 -26.77 -3.29 7.36
C SER A 81 -26.31 -2.39 6.22
N PRO A 82 -25.39 -2.82 5.33
CA PRO A 82 -25.04 -2.04 4.14
C PRO A 82 -26.24 -1.72 3.23
N ALA A 83 -27.33 -2.48 3.33
CA ALA A 83 -28.57 -2.23 2.59
C ALA A 83 -29.33 -0.96 3.04
N GLU A 84 -28.97 -0.39 4.20
CA GLU A 84 -29.56 0.85 4.72
C GLU A 84 -28.86 2.10 4.19
N LEU A 85 -27.74 1.97 3.46
CA LEU A 85 -27.02 3.08 2.89
C LEU A 85 -27.77 3.73 1.71
N PRO A 86 -27.59 5.05 1.48
CA PRO A 86 -26.69 5.95 2.21
C PRO A 86 -27.30 6.56 3.48
N SER A 87 -28.63 6.59 3.61
CA SER A 87 -29.33 7.31 4.66
C SER A 87 -29.73 6.39 5.81
N VAL A 88 -29.05 6.51 6.95
CA VAL A 88 -29.27 5.64 8.12
C VAL A 88 -29.77 6.45 9.31
N THR A 89 -30.64 5.85 10.11
CA THR A 89 -31.12 6.43 11.37
C THR A 89 -30.72 5.55 12.54
N VAL A 90 -30.04 6.11 13.53
CA VAL A 90 -29.57 5.40 14.72
C VAL A 90 -30.25 5.94 15.97
N ALA A 91 -30.65 5.03 16.86
CA ALA A 91 -31.21 5.38 18.17
C ALA A 91 -30.13 5.28 19.25
N ILE A 92 -29.79 6.41 19.88
CA ILE A 92 -28.84 6.52 21.00
C ILE A 92 -29.27 7.67 21.93
N PRO A 93 -28.79 7.72 23.18
CA PRO A 93 -29.02 8.86 24.05
C PRO A 93 -28.50 10.16 23.43
N LYS A 94 -29.32 11.22 23.51
CA LYS A 94 -28.91 12.56 23.07
C LYS A 94 -27.66 13.02 23.83
N GLY A 95 -26.65 13.46 23.09
CA GLY A 95 -25.36 13.83 23.67
C GLY A 95 -24.45 14.52 22.67
N ARG A 96 -23.23 14.81 23.10
CA ARG A 96 -22.18 15.36 22.24
C ARG A 96 -21.15 14.27 21.97
N TYR A 97 -20.97 13.92 20.70
CA TYR A 97 -20.13 12.79 20.31
C TYR A 97 -19.13 13.16 19.22
N LYS A 98 -18.02 12.42 19.18
CA LYS A 98 -17.19 12.27 17.99
C LYS A 98 -17.53 10.93 17.36
N VAL A 99 -17.96 10.96 16.11
CA VAL A 99 -18.49 9.79 15.40
C VAL A 99 -17.50 9.30 14.36
N VAL A 100 -17.24 8.00 14.40
CA VAL A 100 -16.41 7.31 13.41
C VAL A 100 -17.24 6.18 12.80
N ALA A 101 -17.40 6.21 11.49
CA ALA A 101 -17.94 5.10 10.73
C ALA A 101 -16.80 4.24 10.21
N ILE A 102 -16.93 2.92 10.36
CA ILE A 102 -15.95 1.94 9.88
C ILE A 102 -16.68 0.90 9.06
N ALA A 103 -16.43 0.89 7.75
CA ALA A 103 -16.85 -0.21 6.89
C ALA A 103 -15.79 -1.30 6.91
N ASN A 104 -16.22 -2.56 6.90
CA ASN A 104 -15.34 -3.73 6.84
C ASN A 104 -14.21 -3.70 7.91
N PRO A 105 -14.50 -3.60 9.21
CA PRO A 105 -13.46 -3.60 10.24
C PRO A 105 -12.75 -4.95 10.33
N VAL A 106 -11.50 -5.05 9.86
CA VAL A 106 -10.67 -6.25 10.10
C VAL A 106 -10.32 -6.39 11.59
N PRO A 107 -9.85 -7.56 12.09
CA PRO A 107 -9.66 -7.81 13.53
C PRO A 107 -8.88 -6.75 14.31
N LYS A 108 -7.95 -6.06 13.65
CA LYS A 108 -7.20 -4.96 14.27
C LYS A 108 -8.06 -3.72 14.54
N TYR A 109 -9.02 -3.40 13.67
CA TYR A 109 -10.02 -2.35 13.91
C TYR A 109 -11.09 -2.82 14.87
N GLU A 110 -11.54 -4.07 14.80
CA GLU A 110 -12.52 -4.62 15.75
C GLU A 110 -12.04 -4.47 17.20
N ALA A 111 -10.75 -4.74 17.45
CA ALA A 111 -10.14 -4.53 18.76
C ALA A 111 -10.21 -3.07 19.26
N MET A 112 -10.18 -2.10 18.33
CA MET A 112 -10.31 -0.66 18.64
C MET A 112 -11.76 -0.22 18.86
N LEU A 113 -12.74 -1.07 18.53
CA LEU A 113 -14.17 -0.84 18.69
C LEU A 113 -14.75 -1.46 19.97
N THR A 114 -13.91 -1.76 20.96
CA THR A 114 -14.38 -2.23 22.27
C THR A 114 -14.87 -1.05 23.11
N LEU A 115 -16.02 -1.16 23.78
CA LEU A 115 -16.53 -0.11 24.67
C LEU A 115 -15.45 0.36 25.67
N GLY A 116 -15.34 1.67 25.84
CA GLY A 116 -14.30 2.32 26.64
C GLY A 116 -12.97 2.55 25.92
N SER A 117 -12.78 2.03 24.70
CA SER A 117 -11.57 2.29 23.90
C SER A 117 -11.43 3.78 23.57
N PRO A 118 -10.20 4.32 23.56
CA PRO A 118 -10.00 5.74 23.29
C PRO A 118 -10.07 6.03 21.80
N LEU A 119 -10.62 7.18 21.44
CA LEU A 119 -10.66 7.71 20.07
C LEU A 119 -9.26 7.83 19.46
N SER A 120 -8.24 8.10 20.29
CA SER A 120 -6.85 8.19 19.86
C SER A 120 -6.35 6.92 19.17
N ALA A 121 -6.85 5.75 19.56
CA ALA A 121 -6.50 4.46 18.95
C ALA A 121 -6.86 4.40 17.45
N LEU A 122 -7.89 5.14 17.01
CA LEU A 122 -8.31 5.26 15.61
C LEU A 122 -7.76 6.53 14.93
N ALA A 123 -7.77 7.64 15.65
CA ALA A 123 -7.60 8.97 15.07
C ALA A 123 -6.17 9.54 15.15
N SER A 124 -5.27 8.97 15.97
CA SER A 124 -3.95 9.58 16.17
C SER A 124 -2.81 8.62 16.50
N GLU A 125 -3.10 7.38 16.89
CA GLU A 125 -2.07 6.40 17.25
C GLU A 125 -1.71 5.51 16.04
N PRO A 126 -0.42 5.44 15.66
CA PRO A 126 -0.02 4.68 14.49
C PRO A 126 0.02 3.17 14.76
N MET A 127 -0.51 2.40 13.84
CA MET A 127 -0.44 0.95 13.87
C MET A 127 0.90 0.43 13.33
N SER A 128 1.55 -0.45 14.08
CA SER A 128 2.75 -1.19 13.66
C SER A 128 2.43 -2.64 13.30
N GLY A 129 3.31 -3.31 12.53
CA GLY A 129 3.18 -4.74 12.20
C GLY A 129 1.98 -5.09 11.32
N VAL A 130 1.46 -4.09 10.59
CA VAL A 130 0.28 -4.20 9.74
C VAL A 130 0.71 -4.32 8.29
N THR A 131 0.58 -5.52 7.73
CA THR A 131 0.79 -5.81 6.31
C THR A 131 -0.52 -5.64 5.54
N VAL A 132 -0.47 -5.65 4.21
CA VAL A 132 -1.66 -5.41 3.36
C VAL A 132 -2.73 -6.49 3.60
N ASP A 133 -2.33 -7.75 3.78
CA ASP A 133 -3.23 -8.88 4.13
C ASP A 133 -3.97 -8.65 5.45
N LYS A 134 -3.37 -7.91 6.39
CA LYS A 134 -4.01 -7.56 7.68
C LYS A 134 -4.94 -6.35 7.58
N LEU A 135 -5.05 -5.72 6.42
CA LEU A 135 -5.94 -4.59 6.10
C LEU A 135 -6.89 -4.94 4.97
N ALA A 136 -7.21 -6.22 4.84
CA ALA A 136 -7.90 -6.78 3.68
C ALA A 136 -8.74 -7.98 4.11
N TYR A 137 -9.92 -8.12 3.52
CA TYR A 137 -10.63 -9.40 3.49
C TYR A 137 -10.26 -10.13 2.22
N THR A 138 -9.72 -11.34 2.36
CA THR A 138 -9.39 -12.19 1.22
C THR A 138 -10.38 -13.34 1.09
N ASP A 139 -10.47 -13.92 -0.10
CA ASP A 139 -11.24 -15.15 -0.30
C ASP A 139 -10.59 -16.28 0.51
N LYS A 140 -11.39 -17.06 1.25
CA LYS A 140 -10.90 -18.19 2.04
C LYS A 140 -10.34 -19.31 1.16
N LYS A 141 -10.83 -19.43 -0.07
CA LYS A 141 -10.40 -20.43 -1.06
C LYS A 141 -9.20 -19.96 -1.87
N ASP A 142 -9.03 -18.66 -2.02
CA ASP A 142 -7.90 -18.04 -2.69
C ASP A 142 -7.47 -16.76 -1.95
N ILE A 143 -6.49 -16.89 -1.06
CA ILE A 143 -6.00 -15.78 -0.25
C ILE A 143 -5.31 -14.68 -1.09
N SER A 144 -5.01 -14.96 -2.36
CA SER A 144 -4.47 -13.94 -3.26
C SER A 144 -5.57 -12.99 -3.77
N ARG A 145 -6.83 -13.43 -3.72
CA ARG A 145 -8.01 -12.67 -4.13
C ARG A 145 -8.53 -11.79 -3.00
N LEU A 146 -8.55 -10.48 -3.25
CA LEU A 146 -9.09 -9.49 -2.33
C LEU A 146 -10.61 -9.32 -2.54
N LEU A 147 -11.37 -9.27 -1.45
CA LEU A 147 -12.83 -9.11 -1.43
C LEU A 147 -13.28 -7.71 -1.01
N ALA A 148 -12.68 -7.16 0.05
CA ALA A 148 -13.04 -5.87 0.60
C ALA A 148 -11.87 -5.27 1.42
N ILE A 149 -11.88 -3.95 1.58
CA ILE A 149 -10.89 -3.19 2.35
C ILE A 149 -11.62 -2.39 3.43
N PRO A 150 -11.06 -2.24 4.64
CA PRO A 150 -11.59 -1.33 5.65
C PRO A 150 -11.71 0.09 5.11
N MET A 151 -12.79 0.78 5.45
CA MET A 151 -12.97 2.20 5.13
C MET A 151 -13.31 2.96 6.40
N LEU A 152 -12.75 4.14 6.56
CA LEU A 152 -12.98 5.02 7.69
C LEU A 152 -13.30 6.43 7.19
N ASN A 153 -13.72 7.31 8.09
CA ASN A 153 -13.94 8.73 7.78
C ASN A 153 -12.74 9.31 7.03
N ASP A 154 -13.01 10.08 5.97
CA ASP A 154 -12.00 10.68 5.11
C ASP A 154 -11.26 11.84 5.79
N GLN A 155 -11.94 12.67 6.59
CA GLN A 155 -11.40 13.89 7.22
C GLN A 155 -11.46 13.84 8.75
N GLY A 156 -11.30 12.65 9.34
CA GLY A 156 -11.31 12.50 10.79
C GLY A 156 -12.70 12.24 11.39
N PRO A 157 -12.78 12.13 12.72
CA PRO A 157 -14.05 11.94 13.43
C PRO A 157 -14.98 13.14 13.23
N VAL A 158 -16.25 12.87 12.92
CA VAL A 158 -17.26 13.92 12.74
C VAL A 158 -17.86 14.31 14.08
N GLU A 159 -17.97 15.60 14.36
CA GLU A 159 -18.61 16.06 15.58
C GLU A 159 -20.13 16.06 15.44
N VAL A 160 -20.80 15.51 16.46
CA VAL A 160 -22.25 15.52 16.58
C VAL A 160 -22.63 16.25 17.86
N LEU A 161 -23.52 17.22 17.73
CA LEU A 161 -24.01 18.04 18.82
C LEU A 161 -25.39 17.58 19.28
N PRO A 162 -25.77 17.83 20.55
CA PRO A 162 -27.08 17.45 21.09
C PRO A 162 -28.26 18.01 20.27
N GLU A 163 -28.08 19.14 19.60
CA GLU A 163 -29.12 19.80 18.81
C GLU A 163 -29.47 19.04 17.54
N GLN A 164 -28.59 18.15 17.06
CA GLN A 164 -28.79 17.36 15.84
C GLN A 164 -29.62 16.08 16.04
N PHE A 165 -30.04 15.83 17.28
CA PHE A 165 -30.89 14.70 17.66
C PHE A 165 -32.36 15.07 17.59
N VAL A 166 -33.16 14.21 16.96
CA VAL A 166 -34.62 14.37 16.85
C VAL A 166 -35.37 13.31 17.67
N GLN A 167 -36.62 13.61 18.02
CA GLN A 167 -37.44 12.70 18.84
C GLN A 167 -38.15 11.59 18.03
N THR A 168 -38.29 11.75 16.72
CA THR A 168 -38.99 10.78 15.87
C THR A 168 -38.06 10.23 14.80
N ARG A 169 -38.25 8.95 14.46
CA ARG A 169 -37.45 8.26 13.45
C ARG A 169 -37.68 8.78 12.01
N GLU A 170 -38.75 9.50 11.77
CA GLU A 170 -39.19 9.96 10.44
C GLU A 170 -38.81 11.44 10.15
N GLY A 171 -38.02 12.08 11.02
CA GLY A 171 -37.64 13.48 10.91
C GLY A 171 -36.88 13.82 9.62
N THR A 172 -37.39 14.76 8.84
CA THR A 172 -36.82 15.15 7.55
C THR A 172 -35.66 16.14 7.67
N GLY A 173 -34.45 15.71 7.30
CA GLY A 173 -33.52 16.43 6.42
C GLY A 173 -32.68 17.60 6.94
N GLU A 174 -33.11 18.42 7.90
CA GLU A 174 -32.38 19.66 8.24
C GLU A 174 -31.17 19.47 9.17
N GLN A 175 -31.05 18.33 9.85
CA GLN A 175 -29.99 18.07 10.83
C GLN A 175 -29.11 16.85 10.51
N THR A 176 -29.15 16.38 9.26
CA THR A 176 -28.42 15.19 8.83
C THR A 176 -26.90 15.36 8.98
N VAL A 177 -26.26 14.42 9.67
CA VAL A 177 -24.81 14.37 9.82
C VAL A 177 -24.23 13.64 8.61
N ASN A 178 -23.39 14.34 7.85
CA ASN A 178 -22.74 13.76 6.68
C ASN A 178 -21.42 13.10 7.09
N ILE A 179 -21.22 11.84 6.69
CA ILE A 179 -19.99 11.10 6.90
C ILE A 179 -19.52 10.57 5.55
N ARG A 180 -18.24 10.81 5.24
CA ARG A 180 -17.62 10.37 4.00
C ARG A 180 -16.56 9.33 4.31
N LEU A 181 -16.65 8.17 3.68
CA LEU A 181 -15.73 7.07 3.85
C LEU A 181 -14.66 7.02 2.77
N GLU A 182 -13.47 6.56 3.14
CA GLU A 182 -12.41 6.20 2.21
C GLU A 182 -11.68 4.92 2.63
N PRO A 183 -11.28 4.06 1.68
CA PRO A 183 -10.52 2.84 1.96
C PRO A 183 -9.12 3.15 2.48
N VAL A 184 -8.65 2.29 3.39
CA VAL A 184 -7.37 2.46 4.10
C VAL A 184 -6.12 2.12 3.27
N LEU A 185 -6.31 1.59 2.07
CA LEU A 185 -5.26 1.21 1.14
C LEU A 185 -5.35 2.02 -0.15
N ALA A 186 -4.23 2.09 -0.87
CA ALA A 186 -4.15 2.53 -2.25
C ALA A 186 -3.96 1.33 -3.19
N ARG A 187 -4.19 1.52 -4.48
CA ARG A 187 -3.89 0.55 -5.53
C ARG A 187 -2.78 1.08 -6.43
N VAL A 188 -1.82 0.25 -6.82
CA VAL A 188 -0.73 0.59 -7.75
C VAL A 188 -0.67 -0.46 -8.84
N VAL A 189 -0.73 -0.03 -10.09
CA VAL A 189 -0.79 -0.88 -11.28
C VAL A 189 0.31 -0.47 -12.25
N VAL A 190 1.12 -1.42 -12.70
CA VAL A 190 2.08 -1.22 -13.80
C VAL A 190 1.59 -1.98 -15.03
N TYR A 191 1.63 -1.35 -16.20
CA TYR A 191 1.23 -1.93 -17.49
C TYR A 191 2.00 -1.29 -18.64
N GLY A 192 1.74 -1.74 -19.86
CA GLY A 192 2.24 -1.15 -21.10
C GLY A 192 3.11 -2.13 -21.87
N LYS A 193 3.02 -2.04 -23.20
CA LYS A 193 3.89 -2.72 -24.15
C LYS A 193 4.99 -1.76 -24.59
N PRO A 194 6.17 -1.78 -23.95
CA PRO A 194 7.21 -0.81 -24.26
C PRO A 194 7.77 -1.01 -25.67
N GLN A 195 8.06 0.10 -26.34
CA GLN A 195 8.98 0.11 -27.47
C GLN A 195 10.39 -0.24 -26.96
N ILE A 196 11.05 -1.20 -27.59
CA ILE A 196 12.40 -1.63 -27.20
C ILE A 196 13.43 -1.08 -28.19
N GLU A 197 14.48 -0.46 -27.69
CA GLU A 197 15.66 -0.08 -28.49
C GLU A 197 16.88 -0.90 -28.07
N GLY A 198 17.78 -1.17 -29.03
CA GLY A 198 19.05 -1.85 -28.76
C GLY A 198 18.95 -3.32 -28.37
N GLY A 199 17.77 -3.94 -28.46
CA GLY A 199 17.52 -5.30 -28.00
C GLY A 199 16.08 -5.79 -28.19
N SER A 200 15.72 -6.82 -27.44
CA SER A 200 14.37 -7.39 -27.36
C SER A 200 14.05 -7.83 -25.93
N ILE A 201 12.77 -8.10 -25.63
CA ILE A 201 12.36 -8.73 -24.37
C ILE A 201 12.07 -10.20 -24.62
N LYS A 202 12.59 -11.06 -23.76
CA LYS A 202 12.22 -12.47 -23.68
C LYS A 202 10.91 -12.58 -22.91
N GLU A 203 9.86 -13.14 -23.53
CA GLU A 203 8.54 -13.27 -22.88
C GLU A 203 7.99 -14.70 -22.89
N ASP A 204 8.46 -15.60 -23.77
CA ASP A 204 7.89 -16.96 -23.80
C ASP A 204 8.24 -17.75 -22.54
N GLY A 205 7.21 -18.29 -21.89
CA GLY A 205 7.33 -19.07 -20.65
C GLY A 205 7.08 -18.21 -19.40
N SER A 206 6.37 -18.79 -18.43
CA SER A 206 5.92 -18.08 -17.22
C SER A 206 7.06 -17.48 -16.38
N GLU A 207 8.28 -18.02 -16.49
CA GLU A 207 9.46 -17.53 -15.77
C GLU A 207 9.99 -16.18 -16.29
N TYR A 208 9.74 -15.86 -17.58
CA TYR A 208 10.21 -14.63 -18.24
C TYR A 208 9.18 -13.50 -18.24
N ARG A 209 8.01 -13.73 -17.63
CA ARG A 209 6.97 -12.70 -17.55
C ARG A 209 7.50 -11.43 -16.88
N SER A 210 7.14 -10.29 -17.45
CA SER A 210 7.32 -8.99 -16.82
C SER A 210 6.58 -8.95 -15.48
N CYS A 211 7.21 -8.36 -14.46
CA CYS A 211 6.56 -8.22 -13.17
C CYS A 211 7.00 -6.97 -12.44
N TYR A 212 6.24 -6.59 -11.41
CA TYR A 212 6.59 -5.47 -10.54
C TYR A 212 6.24 -5.74 -9.08
N MET A 213 6.88 -4.98 -8.19
CA MET A 213 6.55 -4.88 -6.77
C MET A 213 6.70 -3.44 -6.29
N ILE A 214 5.94 -3.09 -5.25
CA ILE A 214 6.03 -1.78 -4.62
C ILE A 214 6.92 -1.87 -3.39
N SER A 215 7.81 -0.89 -3.22
CA SER A 215 8.76 -0.83 -2.11
C SER A 215 9.00 0.62 -1.67
N GLY A 216 9.84 0.83 -0.65
CA GLY A 216 10.01 2.13 0.00
C GLY A 216 8.78 2.53 0.82
N LEU A 217 8.04 1.54 1.37
CA LEU A 217 6.80 1.77 2.11
C LEU A 217 7.07 1.87 3.61
N TYR A 218 6.49 2.86 4.26
CA TYR A 218 6.61 3.03 5.70
C TYR A 218 5.98 1.83 6.44
N LYS A 219 6.61 1.35 7.51
CA LYS A 219 6.15 0.15 8.23
C LYS A 219 4.93 0.40 9.10
N LYS A 220 4.63 1.66 9.44
CA LYS A 220 3.49 2.06 10.26
C LYS A 220 2.45 2.80 9.43
N ILE A 221 1.20 2.81 9.88
CA ILE A 221 0.11 3.53 9.23
C ILE A 221 -0.86 4.05 10.30
N TYR A 222 -1.43 5.23 10.12
CA TYR A 222 -2.56 5.67 10.95
C TYR A 222 -3.85 4.93 10.53
N PRO A 223 -4.66 4.42 11.48
CA PRO A 223 -5.91 3.74 11.16
C PRO A 223 -6.82 4.62 10.29
N MET A 224 -7.07 5.84 10.72
CA MET A 224 -7.74 6.88 9.93
C MET A 224 -6.72 7.77 9.20
N ARG A 225 -7.11 8.39 8.08
CA ARG A 225 -6.21 9.33 7.38
C ARG A 225 -5.98 10.55 8.26
N MET A 226 -4.74 11.02 8.28
CA MET A 226 -4.39 12.29 8.88
C MET A 226 -4.31 13.34 7.76
N PRO A 227 -5.22 14.32 7.73
CA PRO A 227 -5.16 15.42 6.77
C PRO A 227 -3.85 16.20 6.92
N ASP A 228 -3.38 16.74 5.80
CA ASP A 228 -2.24 17.64 5.76
C ASP A 228 -2.55 18.76 4.76
N LYS A 229 -1.54 19.49 4.30
CA LYS A 229 -1.73 20.53 3.30
C LYS A 229 -2.26 19.96 1.99
N LEU A 230 -3.06 20.76 1.31
CA LEU A 230 -3.49 20.53 -0.07
C LEU A 230 -2.31 20.75 -1.03
N ASP A 231 -2.52 20.46 -2.31
CA ASP A 231 -1.60 20.81 -3.39
C ASP A 231 -1.20 22.29 -3.35
N GLY A 232 0.02 22.59 -3.81
CA GLY A 232 0.67 23.87 -3.57
C GLY A 232 1.33 24.00 -2.18
N GLY A 233 0.89 23.23 -1.17
CA GLY A 233 1.60 23.12 0.11
C GLY A 233 1.46 24.32 1.05
N GLU A 234 0.44 25.15 0.84
CA GLU A 234 0.15 26.35 1.65
C GLU A 234 -1.13 26.20 2.49
N THR A 235 -2.22 25.76 1.85
CA THR A 235 -3.53 25.60 2.51
C THR A 235 -3.60 24.27 3.24
N LYS A 236 -4.01 24.28 4.51
CA LYS A 236 -4.25 23.06 5.28
C LYS A 236 -5.65 22.52 4.99
N GLU A 237 -5.77 21.21 4.76
CA GLU A 237 -7.07 20.55 4.69
C GLU A 237 -7.76 20.57 6.06
N GLU A 238 -9.05 20.88 6.08
CA GLU A 238 -9.89 20.92 7.28
C GLU A 238 -11.11 20.00 7.16
N ALA A 239 -11.61 19.51 8.29
CA ALA A 239 -12.78 18.62 8.30
C ALA A 239 -14.03 19.34 7.80
N GLY A 240 -14.68 18.78 6.77
CA GLY A 240 -15.88 19.33 6.17
C GLY A 240 -15.63 20.48 5.19
N ASP A 241 -14.37 20.78 4.84
CA ASP A 241 -13.99 21.88 3.94
C ASP A 241 -14.38 21.66 2.47
N GLN A 242 -14.92 20.48 2.14
CA GLN A 242 -15.27 20.06 0.79
C GLN A 242 -14.11 20.17 -0.21
N SER A 243 -12.86 20.15 0.28
CA SER A 243 -11.67 20.17 -0.57
C SER A 243 -11.71 19.04 -1.58
N ASP A 244 -11.33 19.33 -2.83
CA ASP A 244 -11.29 18.32 -3.88
C ASP A 244 -10.30 17.20 -3.49
N PRO A 245 -10.74 15.92 -3.44
CA PRO A 245 -9.86 14.79 -3.17
C PRO A 245 -8.58 14.71 -4.02
N GLN A 246 -8.59 15.26 -5.24
CA GLN A 246 -7.40 15.30 -6.10
C GLN A 246 -6.28 16.20 -5.58
N ARG A 247 -6.65 17.18 -4.75
CA ARG A 247 -5.76 18.16 -4.12
C ARG A 247 -5.27 17.72 -2.76
N ARG A 248 -5.83 16.65 -2.19
CA ARG A 248 -5.52 16.20 -0.83
C ARG A 248 -4.24 15.37 -0.81
N TYR A 249 -3.39 15.67 0.17
CA TYR A 249 -2.30 14.79 0.57
C TYR A 249 -2.61 14.18 1.94
N ALA A 250 -1.68 13.45 2.52
CA ALA A 250 -1.87 12.87 3.85
C ALA A 250 -0.56 12.83 4.62
N ARG A 251 -0.68 12.76 5.93
CA ARG A 251 0.44 12.66 6.85
C ARG A 251 0.60 11.22 7.35
N CYS A 252 1.69 10.56 7.00
CA CYS A 252 2.01 9.25 7.58
C CYS A 252 2.72 9.39 8.95
N PRO A 253 2.87 8.32 9.75
CA PRO A 253 3.47 8.46 11.08
C PRO A 253 4.97 8.85 11.09
N GLY A 254 5.68 8.71 9.97
CA GLY A 254 7.07 9.15 9.80
C GLY A 254 7.23 10.50 9.11
N PHE A 255 6.13 11.22 8.88
CA PHE A 255 6.12 12.39 7.99
C PHE A 255 7.07 13.51 8.42
N ASP A 256 7.17 13.77 9.73
CA ASP A 256 8.07 14.80 10.28
C ASP A 256 9.41 14.25 10.75
N ASP A 257 9.67 12.96 10.57
CA ASP A 257 10.84 12.32 11.15
C ASP A 257 12.13 12.77 10.45
N SER A 258 12.79 13.78 11.03
CA SER A 258 14.08 14.27 10.54
C SER A 258 15.25 13.37 10.94
N SER A 259 15.04 12.38 11.82
CA SER A 259 16.11 11.47 12.27
C SER A 259 16.53 10.45 11.21
N MET A 260 15.80 10.38 10.10
CA MET A 260 16.06 9.46 8.99
C MET A 260 17.28 9.86 8.14
N GLU A 261 17.78 11.09 8.29
CA GLU A 261 18.98 11.55 7.61
C GLU A 261 20.22 10.90 8.25
N GLY A 262 20.79 9.87 7.60
CA GLY A 262 21.97 9.14 8.05
C GLY A 262 21.70 7.86 8.87
N ALA A 263 20.44 7.54 9.16
CA ALA A 263 20.05 6.28 9.81
C ALA A 263 19.76 5.16 8.78
N PRO A 264 19.90 3.88 9.15
CA PRO A 264 19.40 2.78 8.33
C PRO A 264 17.89 2.91 8.11
N LEU A 265 17.47 3.12 6.86
CA LEU A 265 16.05 3.24 6.51
C LEU A 265 15.29 1.93 6.71
N SER A 266 16.00 0.79 6.78
CA SER A 266 15.43 -0.54 7.01
C SER A 266 14.60 -0.65 8.28
N ASP A 267 14.81 0.19 9.28
CA ASP A 267 14.06 0.11 10.54
C ASP A 267 12.63 0.61 10.36
N SER A 268 12.48 1.64 9.53
CA SER A 268 11.23 2.37 9.32
C SER A 268 10.51 2.02 8.03
N PHE A 269 11.24 1.55 7.00
CA PHE A 269 10.69 1.21 5.69
C PHE A 269 10.85 -0.28 5.33
N GLY A 270 9.91 -0.79 4.54
CA GLY A 270 9.95 -2.12 3.96
C GLY A 270 10.66 -2.13 2.59
N PHE A 271 11.59 -3.08 2.42
CA PHE A 271 12.36 -3.26 1.19
C PHE A 271 12.14 -4.65 0.60
N ILE A 272 12.17 -4.72 -0.74
CA ILE A 272 12.06 -5.98 -1.49
C ILE A 272 13.43 -6.54 -1.83
N SER A 273 13.55 -7.87 -1.82
CA SER A 273 14.76 -8.58 -2.26
C SER A 273 14.61 -9.11 -3.70
N THR A 274 15.74 -9.49 -4.31
CA THR A 274 15.76 -10.19 -5.61
C THR A 274 14.93 -11.48 -5.56
N GLU A 275 15.01 -12.24 -4.47
CA GLU A 275 14.26 -13.47 -4.27
C GLU A 275 12.75 -13.20 -4.18
N SER A 276 12.35 -12.04 -3.67
CA SER A 276 10.94 -11.65 -3.57
C SER A 276 10.34 -11.30 -4.93
N MET A 277 11.14 -10.74 -5.86
CA MET A 277 10.68 -10.32 -7.19
C MET A 277 10.15 -11.46 -8.05
N VAL A 278 10.51 -12.72 -7.78
CA VAL A 278 9.92 -13.88 -8.48
C VAL A 278 8.41 -14.01 -8.22
N LYS A 279 7.92 -13.44 -7.12
CA LYS A 279 6.51 -13.38 -6.73
C LYS A 279 5.83 -12.08 -7.16
N GLY A 280 6.53 -11.22 -7.91
CA GLY A 280 6.01 -9.94 -8.36
C GLY A 280 4.72 -10.09 -9.17
N LEU A 281 3.89 -9.05 -9.11
CA LEU A 281 2.64 -8.97 -9.86
C LEU A 281 2.95 -8.82 -11.35
N TYR A 282 2.19 -9.52 -12.19
CA TYR A 282 2.34 -9.43 -13.65
C TYR A 282 2.04 -8.01 -14.15
N ALA A 283 2.89 -7.49 -15.05
CA ALA A 283 2.70 -6.20 -15.70
C ALA A 283 2.17 -6.42 -17.13
N PRO A 284 0.85 -6.29 -17.39
CA PRO A 284 0.27 -6.60 -18.70
C PRO A 284 0.64 -5.55 -19.77
N ASP A 285 0.66 -5.99 -21.04
CA ASP A 285 0.86 -5.13 -22.22
C ASP A 285 -0.15 -3.98 -22.32
N VAL A 286 -1.40 -4.25 -21.94
CA VAL A 286 -2.50 -3.30 -22.01
C VAL A 286 -2.91 -2.86 -20.63
N GLN A 287 -3.48 -1.66 -20.55
CA GLN A 287 -4.10 -1.20 -19.31
C GLN A 287 -5.13 -2.25 -18.88
N PRO A 288 -5.03 -2.78 -17.64
CA PRO A 288 -5.99 -3.76 -17.17
C PRO A 288 -7.38 -3.13 -17.13
N ASP A 289 -8.36 -3.85 -17.66
CA ASP A 289 -9.77 -3.51 -17.49
C ASP A 289 -10.17 -3.90 -16.06
N LEU A 290 -10.07 -2.94 -15.15
CA LEU A 290 -10.36 -3.14 -13.74
C LEU A 290 -11.85 -3.43 -13.48
N SER A 291 -12.73 -3.17 -14.46
CA SER A 291 -14.18 -3.50 -14.40
C SER A 291 -14.49 -4.93 -14.81
N LYS A 292 -13.57 -5.60 -15.52
CA LYS A 292 -13.71 -6.99 -15.95
C LYS A 292 -12.86 -7.88 -15.06
N ARG A 293 -13.27 -8.07 -13.79
CA ARG A 293 -12.67 -9.03 -12.84
C ARG A 293 -11.18 -9.28 -13.12
N PHE A 294 -10.39 -8.22 -13.09
CA PHE A 294 -8.96 -8.44 -12.95
C PHE A 294 -8.82 -9.02 -11.55
N ASP A 295 -8.35 -10.26 -11.43
CA ASP A 295 -8.06 -10.88 -10.15
C ASP A 295 -6.87 -10.12 -9.56
N LEU A 296 -7.17 -8.95 -9.01
CA LEU A 296 -6.18 -8.04 -8.47
C LEU A 296 -5.67 -8.69 -7.21
N SER A 297 -4.54 -9.37 -7.40
CA SER A 297 -3.73 -9.87 -6.32
C SER A 297 -3.59 -8.80 -5.26
N LEU A 298 -3.59 -9.20 -4.00
CA LEU A 298 -3.23 -8.36 -2.85
C LEU A 298 -1.96 -7.51 -3.10
N LEU A 299 -1.05 -8.00 -3.94
CA LEU A 299 0.18 -7.32 -4.36
C LEU A 299 -0.03 -6.00 -5.12
N ALA A 300 -1.23 -5.78 -5.68
CA ALA A 300 -1.60 -4.51 -6.32
C ALA A 300 -1.90 -3.41 -5.29
N TYR A 301 -2.06 -3.74 -4.01
CA TYR A 301 -2.45 -2.79 -2.98
C TYR A 301 -1.26 -2.36 -2.13
N SER A 302 -1.27 -1.11 -1.69
CA SER A 302 -0.20 -0.50 -0.92
C SER A 302 -0.76 0.29 0.26
N ARG A 303 -0.02 0.25 1.37
CA ARG A 303 -0.27 1.11 2.52
C ARG A 303 0.06 2.55 2.16
N GLU A 304 -0.62 3.48 2.82
CA GLU A 304 -0.26 4.90 2.77
C GLU A 304 1.19 5.09 3.20
N SER A 305 1.94 5.86 2.42
CA SER A 305 3.34 6.20 2.64
C SER A 305 3.61 7.55 2.00
N THR A 306 3.53 8.58 2.81
CA THR A 306 3.67 9.99 2.42
C THR A 306 4.82 10.64 3.18
N MET A 307 5.37 11.72 2.64
CA MET A 307 6.53 12.38 3.23
C MET A 307 6.61 13.83 2.78
N LYS A 308 7.24 14.66 3.62
CA LYS A 308 7.54 16.05 3.29
C LYS A 308 8.68 16.16 2.25
N PRO A 309 8.77 17.27 1.50
CA PRO A 309 9.76 17.44 0.44
C PRO A 309 11.23 17.26 0.82
N ASP A 310 11.60 17.67 2.03
CA ASP A 310 12.94 17.52 2.56
C ASP A 310 13.29 16.06 2.89
N ALA A 311 12.29 15.19 3.02
CA ALA A 311 12.43 13.75 3.28
C ALA A 311 12.28 12.87 2.02
N TYR A 312 12.35 13.45 0.81
CA TYR A 312 12.45 12.68 -0.44
C TYR A 312 13.82 12.00 -0.56
N PHE A 313 13.97 10.85 0.10
CA PHE A 313 15.17 10.01 0.06
C PHE A 313 15.03 8.88 -0.96
N ARG A 314 16.15 8.43 -1.55
CA ARG A 314 16.16 7.31 -2.51
C ARG A 314 15.57 6.02 -1.95
N GLY A 315 15.87 5.68 -0.69
CA GLY A 315 15.28 4.50 -0.05
C GLY A 315 13.93 4.75 0.65
N GLY A 316 13.62 5.99 1.01
CA GLY A 316 12.42 6.34 1.80
C GLY A 316 11.22 6.79 0.97
N THR A 317 11.41 7.00 -0.33
CA THR A 317 10.32 7.41 -1.24
C THR A 317 9.72 6.17 -1.90
N PRO A 318 8.38 5.98 -1.88
CA PRO A 318 7.74 4.84 -2.51
C PRO A 318 8.06 4.71 -3.99
N PHE A 319 8.35 3.49 -4.44
CA PHE A 319 8.65 3.20 -5.84
C PHE A 319 8.09 1.85 -6.29
N ALA A 320 7.79 1.76 -7.58
CA ALA A 320 7.60 0.50 -8.28
C ALA A 320 8.95 0.00 -8.81
N LEU A 321 9.32 -1.22 -8.46
CA LEU A 321 10.45 -1.94 -9.08
C LEU A 321 9.90 -2.88 -10.13
N ILE A 322 10.31 -2.69 -11.37
CA ILE A 322 9.78 -3.38 -12.55
C ILE A 322 10.87 -4.26 -13.13
N ARG A 323 10.54 -5.50 -13.48
CA ARG A 323 11.46 -6.46 -14.07
C ARG A 323 11.02 -6.82 -15.48
N TYR A 324 11.96 -6.70 -16.42
CA TYR A 324 11.86 -7.26 -17.78
C TYR A 324 13.05 -8.18 -18.05
N HIS A 325 12.90 -9.12 -18.97
CA HIS A 325 13.99 -10.01 -19.38
C HIS A 325 14.63 -9.51 -20.69
N TYR A 326 15.56 -8.56 -20.59
CA TYR A 326 16.12 -7.84 -21.75
C TYR A 326 17.30 -8.61 -22.38
N LEU A 327 17.22 -8.79 -23.70
CA LEU A 327 18.24 -9.41 -24.55
C LEU A 327 18.90 -8.34 -25.43
N PRO A 328 20.20 -8.05 -25.25
CA PRO A 328 20.91 -7.08 -26.10
C PRO A 328 21.00 -7.53 -27.55
N ALA A 329 20.74 -6.64 -28.51
CA ALA A 329 20.83 -6.94 -29.95
C ALA A 329 22.26 -7.26 -30.42
N SER A 330 23.27 -6.86 -29.65
CA SER A 330 24.68 -7.19 -29.92
C SER A 330 25.02 -8.66 -29.63
N LEU A 331 24.10 -9.43 -29.04
CA LEU A 331 24.28 -10.83 -28.67
C LEU A 331 23.32 -11.72 -29.45
N SER A 332 23.78 -12.93 -29.79
CA SER A 332 22.95 -13.95 -30.41
C SER A 332 22.69 -15.07 -29.42
N PHE A 333 21.41 -15.33 -29.12
CA PHE A 333 20.98 -16.36 -28.18
C PHE A 333 20.42 -17.56 -28.93
N THR A 334 20.77 -18.77 -28.48
CA THR A 334 20.18 -20.01 -29.02
C THR A 334 18.79 -20.22 -28.42
N PRO A 335 17.75 -20.48 -29.24
CA PRO A 335 16.42 -20.81 -28.73
C PRO A 335 16.47 -21.99 -27.74
N GLY A 336 15.84 -21.82 -26.58
CA GLY A 336 15.84 -22.81 -25.50
C GLY A 336 17.17 -22.94 -24.73
N GLY A 337 18.16 -22.12 -25.06
CA GLY A 337 19.46 -22.08 -24.38
C GLY A 337 19.50 -21.18 -23.14
N ASP A 338 20.71 -20.91 -22.67
CA ASP A 338 20.95 -19.96 -21.59
C ASP A 338 20.89 -18.51 -22.10
N TYR A 339 19.91 -17.76 -21.61
CA TYR A 339 19.71 -16.34 -21.94
C TYR A 339 20.50 -15.40 -21.02
N SER A 340 21.35 -15.93 -20.14
CA SER A 340 22.18 -15.12 -19.25
C SER A 340 23.32 -14.43 -20.00
N TRP A 341 23.60 -13.19 -19.63
CA TRP A 341 24.64 -12.39 -20.28
C TRP A 341 25.35 -11.47 -19.29
N VAL A 342 26.52 -10.97 -19.69
CA VAL A 342 27.38 -10.13 -18.85
C VAL A 342 27.63 -8.78 -19.51
N GLY A 343 27.40 -7.70 -18.78
CA GLY A 343 27.79 -6.35 -19.14
C GLY A 343 29.09 -5.93 -18.47
N PHE A 344 29.98 -5.24 -19.20
CA PHE A 344 31.14 -4.55 -18.65
C PHE A 344 31.43 -3.29 -19.47
N GLY A 345 31.30 -2.11 -18.86
CA GLY A 345 31.30 -0.84 -19.61
C GLY A 345 30.16 -0.81 -20.63
N SER A 346 30.48 -0.51 -21.89
CA SER A 346 29.53 -0.57 -23.02
C SER A 346 29.43 -1.94 -23.70
N ARG A 347 30.23 -2.93 -23.27
CA ARG A 347 30.29 -4.24 -23.91
C ARG A 347 29.33 -5.22 -23.25
N CYS A 348 28.56 -5.92 -24.08
CA CYS A 348 27.78 -7.09 -23.69
C CYS A 348 28.49 -8.36 -24.19
N MET A 349 28.44 -9.43 -23.40
CA MET A 349 29.06 -10.73 -23.70
C MET A 349 28.11 -11.86 -23.30
N LEU A 350 28.15 -12.98 -24.03
CA LEU A 350 27.48 -14.20 -23.59
C LEU A 350 28.15 -14.74 -22.32
N LEU A 351 27.39 -15.47 -21.49
CA LEU A 351 27.95 -16.09 -20.29
C LEU A 351 29.11 -17.05 -20.60
N SER A 352 29.02 -17.79 -21.71
CA SER A 352 30.09 -18.70 -22.16
C SER A 352 31.38 -17.96 -22.52
N GLU A 353 31.29 -16.81 -23.18
CA GLU A 353 32.44 -15.95 -23.48
C GLU A 353 33.08 -15.42 -22.20
N PHE A 354 32.26 -14.92 -21.27
CA PHE A 354 32.75 -14.43 -19.98
C PHE A 354 33.47 -15.53 -19.18
N LYS A 355 32.89 -16.74 -19.10
CA LYS A 355 33.54 -17.90 -18.45
C LYS A 355 34.89 -18.23 -19.08
N SER A 356 35.00 -18.19 -20.42
CA SER A 356 36.27 -18.35 -21.11
C SER A 356 37.30 -17.27 -20.75
N TYR A 357 36.86 -16.02 -20.56
CA TYR A 357 37.76 -14.96 -20.08
C TYR A 357 38.21 -15.16 -18.65
N VAL A 358 37.33 -15.60 -17.75
CA VAL A 358 37.70 -15.95 -16.37
C VAL A 358 38.80 -17.02 -16.36
N GLU A 359 38.61 -18.13 -17.09
CA GLU A 359 39.62 -19.20 -17.18
C GLU A 359 40.96 -18.72 -17.77
N LYS A 360 40.91 -17.84 -18.78
CA LYS A 360 42.13 -17.26 -19.37
C LYS A 360 42.88 -16.41 -18.36
N VAL A 361 42.17 -15.54 -17.63
CA VAL A 361 42.77 -14.69 -16.59
C VAL A 361 43.36 -15.53 -15.46
N GLU A 362 42.67 -16.59 -15.03
CA GLU A 362 43.17 -17.53 -14.01
C GLU A 362 44.46 -18.24 -14.46
N LYS A 363 44.58 -18.55 -15.77
CA LYS A 363 45.79 -19.12 -16.38
C LYS A 363 46.86 -18.07 -16.73
N GLY A 364 46.71 -16.82 -16.27
CA GLY A 364 47.65 -15.73 -16.55
C GLY A 364 47.67 -15.24 -18.01
N LYS A 365 46.67 -15.58 -18.82
CA LYS A 365 46.57 -15.20 -20.22
C LYS A 365 45.88 -13.84 -20.38
N SER A 366 46.24 -13.11 -21.45
CA SER A 366 45.58 -11.86 -21.81
C SER A 366 44.19 -12.11 -22.40
N ILE A 367 43.31 -11.11 -22.24
CA ILE A 367 41.96 -11.08 -22.83
C ILE A 367 41.75 -9.74 -23.56
N PRO A 368 40.94 -9.71 -24.63
CA PRO A 368 40.78 -8.54 -25.50
C PRO A 368 39.74 -7.53 -24.97
N VAL A 369 39.53 -7.46 -23.66
CA VAL A 369 38.58 -6.53 -23.03
C VAL A 369 39.34 -5.70 -21.99
N PRO A 370 39.66 -4.43 -22.31
CA PRO A 370 40.38 -3.54 -21.40
C PRO A 370 39.70 -3.44 -20.04
N GLY A 371 40.47 -3.47 -18.95
CA GLY A 371 39.98 -3.38 -17.57
C GLY A 371 39.29 -4.64 -17.03
N LEU A 372 38.68 -5.48 -17.88
CA LEU A 372 37.94 -6.67 -17.44
C LEU A 372 38.83 -7.68 -16.70
N ALA A 373 40.07 -7.88 -17.17
CA ALA A 373 40.99 -8.82 -16.52
C ALA A 373 41.25 -8.43 -15.06
N GLU A 374 41.38 -7.13 -14.78
CA GLU A 374 41.60 -6.62 -13.45
C GLU A 374 40.35 -6.74 -12.58
N ALA A 375 39.18 -6.41 -13.12
CA ALA A 375 37.90 -6.60 -12.44
C ALA A 375 37.69 -8.08 -12.06
N ILE A 376 37.97 -9.02 -12.97
CA ILE A 376 37.90 -10.47 -12.71
C ILE A 376 38.81 -10.86 -11.54
N ARG A 377 40.08 -10.41 -11.53
CA ARG A 377 41.01 -10.72 -10.44
C ARG A 377 40.54 -10.19 -9.10
N LYS A 378 40.04 -8.94 -9.05
CA LYS A 378 39.51 -8.34 -7.83
C LYS A 378 38.32 -9.10 -7.27
N VAL A 379 37.37 -9.50 -8.13
CA VAL A 379 36.25 -10.33 -7.70
C VAL A 379 36.75 -11.68 -7.17
N ARG A 380 37.61 -12.37 -7.93
CA ARG A 380 38.19 -13.68 -7.57
C ARG A 380 39.03 -13.67 -6.29
N ALA A 381 39.65 -12.55 -5.96
CA ALA A 381 40.40 -12.38 -4.71
C ALA A 381 39.48 -12.42 -3.47
N SER A 382 38.20 -12.08 -3.63
CA SER A 382 37.22 -12.04 -2.54
C SER A 382 36.28 -13.26 -2.51
N ARG A 383 35.93 -13.82 -3.68
CA ARG A 383 34.96 -14.92 -3.80
C ARG A 383 35.05 -15.62 -5.16
N GLU A 384 34.46 -16.80 -5.25
CA GLU A 384 34.20 -17.43 -6.55
C GLU A 384 33.01 -16.79 -7.26
N PHE A 385 32.98 -16.91 -8.59
CA PHE A 385 31.82 -16.51 -9.37
C PHE A 385 30.69 -17.53 -9.20
N ASP A 386 29.60 -17.10 -8.55
CA ASP A 386 28.34 -17.84 -8.53
C ASP A 386 27.49 -17.44 -9.75
N TYR A 387 27.40 -18.34 -10.73
CA TYR A 387 26.61 -18.13 -11.94
C TYR A 387 25.14 -18.54 -11.81
N THR A 388 24.70 -18.98 -10.63
CA THR A 388 23.30 -19.37 -10.37
C THR A 388 22.40 -18.18 -10.01
N ARG A 389 22.99 -17.00 -9.79
CA ARG A 389 22.27 -15.76 -9.45
C ARG A 389 22.95 -14.54 -10.05
N ALA A 390 22.17 -13.49 -10.29
CA ALA A 390 22.69 -12.21 -10.77
C ALA A 390 23.63 -11.55 -9.75
N PHE A 391 24.58 -10.76 -10.21
CA PHE A 391 25.43 -9.93 -9.37
C PHE A 391 25.94 -8.68 -10.10
N GLU A 392 26.32 -7.66 -9.33
CA GLU A 392 27.07 -6.50 -9.82
C GLU A 392 28.29 -6.27 -8.93
N GLN A 393 29.49 -6.29 -9.50
CA GLN A 393 30.73 -6.09 -8.74
C GLN A 393 31.88 -5.65 -9.67
N GLU A 394 32.70 -4.67 -9.25
CA GLU A 394 33.84 -4.16 -10.04
C GLU A 394 33.46 -3.78 -11.49
N GLY A 395 32.23 -3.28 -11.70
CA GLY A 395 31.71 -2.92 -13.03
C GLY A 395 31.24 -4.10 -13.89
N ILE A 396 31.39 -5.35 -13.41
CA ILE A 396 30.82 -6.55 -14.03
C ILE A 396 29.37 -6.67 -13.59
N ARG A 397 28.44 -6.71 -14.55
CA ARG A 397 27.00 -6.91 -14.32
C ARG A 397 26.58 -8.22 -14.94
N TYR A 398 26.24 -9.22 -14.12
CA TYR A 398 25.77 -10.51 -14.58
C TYR A 398 24.24 -10.56 -14.52
N TYR A 399 23.61 -10.55 -15.70
CA TYR A 399 22.17 -10.63 -15.90
C TYR A 399 21.74 -12.09 -16.00
N HIS A 400 21.53 -12.73 -14.86
CA HIS A 400 21.04 -14.12 -14.80
C HIS A 400 19.65 -14.23 -15.44
N LYS A 401 19.49 -15.14 -16.41
CA LYS A 401 18.28 -15.31 -17.22
C LYS A 401 17.78 -13.99 -17.84
N ALA A 402 18.69 -13.09 -18.20
CA ALA A 402 18.37 -11.78 -18.77
C ALA A 402 17.53 -10.85 -17.86
N ALA A 403 17.38 -11.14 -16.56
CA ALA A 403 16.57 -10.30 -15.66
C ALA A 403 17.18 -8.90 -15.50
N ASN A 404 16.39 -7.87 -15.83
CA ASN A 404 16.74 -6.45 -15.75
C ASN A 404 15.71 -5.73 -14.89
N TYR A 405 16.18 -4.88 -13.96
CA TYR A 405 15.35 -4.14 -13.02
C TYR A 405 15.38 -2.64 -13.30
N TYR A 406 14.21 -2.03 -13.24
CA TYR A 406 13.96 -0.61 -13.46
C TYR A 406 13.16 -0.05 -12.29
N LEU A 407 13.57 1.11 -11.77
CA LEU A 407 12.94 1.73 -10.61
C LEU A 407 12.16 2.98 -11.02
N VAL A 408 10.92 3.08 -10.53
CA VAL A 408 10.03 4.21 -10.77
C VAL A 408 9.50 4.74 -9.44
N TYR A 409 9.93 5.94 -9.02
CA TYR A 409 9.29 6.59 -7.87
C TYR A 409 7.85 6.98 -8.20
N ILE A 410 6.95 6.70 -7.27
CA ILE A 410 5.52 6.90 -7.43
C ILE A 410 5.21 8.35 -7.12
N ARG A 411 4.78 9.08 -8.14
CA ARG A 411 4.34 10.46 -7.99
C ARG A 411 2.89 10.48 -7.50
N HIS A 412 2.62 11.39 -6.57
CA HIS A 412 1.26 11.69 -6.15
C HIS A 412 0.73 12.87 -6.96
N PHE A 413 1.27 14.06 -6.80
CA PHE A 413 0.89 15.20 -7.63
C PHE A 413 1.62 15.23 -8.98
N GLY A 414 0.85 15.59 -10.02
CA GLY A 414 1.34 15.77 -11.38
C GLY A 414 2.28 16.97 -11.54
N ASP A 415 2.76 17.18 -12.76
CA ASP A 415 3.71 18.27 -13.07
C ASP A 415 3.09 19.66 -12.87
N GLU A 416 1.78 19.81 -13.06
CA GLU A 416 1.09 21.08 -12.83
C GLU A 416 0.95 21.40 -11.33
N GLN A 417 0.54 20.40 -10.53
CA GLN A 417 0.31 20.55 -9.09
C GLN A 417 1.60 20.58 -8.27
N ALA A 418 2.66 19.92 -8.75
CA ALA A 418 3.95 19.80 -8.09
C ALA A 418 5.09 19.90 -9.12
N PRO A 419 5.35 21.11 -9.67
CA PRO A 419 6.27 21.30 -10.81
C PRO A 419 7.74 21.06 -10.46
N GLY A 420 8.12 21.31 -9.20
CA GLY A 420 9.47 21.08 -8.70
C GLY A 420 9.70 19.64 -8.26
N LYS A 421 10.94 19.16 -8.39
CA LYS A 421 11.34 17.84 -7.84
C LYS A 421 11.21 17.75 -6.32
N ARG A 422 11.14 18.90 -5.65
CA ARG A 422 10.93 19.08 -4.20
C ARG A 422 9.62 19.81 -3.90
N SER A 423 8.68 19.83 -4.85
CA SER A 423 7.34 20.35 -4.56
C SER A 423 6.65 19.45 -3.53
N TYR A 424 5.86 20.07 -2.66
CA TYR A 424 5.02 19.36 -1.70
C TYR A 424 4.11 18.35 -2.41
N GLY A 425 3.98 17.16 -1.82
CA GLY A 425 3.16 16.06 -2.34
C GLY A 425 3.58 15.52 -3.71
N ARG A 426 4.78 15.84 -4.20
CA ARG A 426 5.28 15.32 -5.49
C ARG A 426 5.33 13.80 -5.51
N TYR A 427 5.87 13.19 -4.46
CA TYR A 427 5.98 11.75 -4.30
C TYR A 427 5.16 11.25 -3.12
N GLY A 428 4.71 10.00 -3.18
CA GLY A 428 4.04 9.33 -2.08
C GLY A 428 2.83 8.53 -2.55
N ILE A 429 2.33 7.70 -1.64
CA ILE A 429 1.11 6.92 -1.81
C ILE A 429 0.15 7.37 -0.72
N VAL A 430 -0.89 8.10 -1.11
CA VAL A 430 -2.07 8.40 -0.27
C VAL A 430 -3.10 7.29 -0.47
N ARG A 431 -3.75 6.86 0.62
CA ARG A 431 -4.86 5.87 0.57
C ARG A 431 -6.01 6.33 -0.34
N ASN A 432 -6.91 5.42 -0.71
CA ASN A 432 -8.02 5.67 -1.64
C ASN A 432 -7.61 6.13 -3.06
N ASN A 433 -6.31 6.21 -3.37
CA ASN A 433 -5.83 6.52 -4.71
C ASN A 433 -5.44 5.25 -5.47
N GLU A 434 -5.53 5.34 -6.79
CA GLU A 434 -5.03 4.37 -7.75
C GLU A 434 -3.91 5.00 -8.57
N TYR A 435 -2.73 4.38 -8.56
CA TYR A 435 -1.56 4.82 -9.30
C TYR A 435 -1.35 3.90 -10.48
N ARG A 436 -1.42 4.43 -11.69
CA ARG A 436 -1.26 3.71 -12.97
C ARG A 436 0.08 4.08 -13.56
N ILE A 437 0.98 3.12 -13.74
CA ILE A 437 2.31 3.33 -14.31
C ILE A 437 2.38 2.62 -15.66
N LYS A 438 2.41 3.40 -16.74
CA LYS A 438 2.50 2.89 -18.10
C LYS A 438 3.95 2.93 -18.60
N VAL A 439 4.52 1.77 -18.90
CA VAL A 439 5.85 1.65 -19.48
C VAL A 439 5.75 1.79 -21.00
N ASN A 440 6.22 2.93 -21.53
CA ASN A 440 6.16 3.26 -22.95
C ASN A 440 7.40 2.79 -23.74
N LYS A 441 8.57 2.79 -23.10
CA LYS A 441 9.84 2.54 -23.78
C LYS A 441 10.90 1.95 -22.85
N ILE A 442 11.74 1.08 -23.38
CA ILE A 442 12.99 0.59 -22.77
C ILE A 442 14.12 0.82 -23.77
N SER A 443 15.03 1.73 -23.45
CA SER A 443 16.11 2.16 -24.36
C SER A 443 17.39 1.34 -24.22
N GLY A 444 17.47 0.47 -23.21
CA GLY A 444 18.63 -0.38 -22.98
C GLY A 444 18.54 -1.16 -21.66
N PRO A 445 19.64 -1.83 -21.27
CA PRO A 445 19.69 -2.62 -20.05
C PRO A 445 19.46 -1.80 -18.77
N GLY A 446 18.71 -2.39 -17.84
CA GLY A 446 18.54 -1.89 -16.48
C GLY A 446 19.63 -2.39 -15.53
N MET A 447 19.30 -2.42 -14.24
CA MET A 447 20.15 -3.03 -13.21
C MET A 447 20.04 -4.56 -13.30
N ALA A 448 21.15 -5.27 -13.10
CA ALA A 448 21.18 -6.73 -13.07
C ALA A 448 20.64 -7.31 -11.75
N VAL A 449 20.69 -6.51 -10.68
CA VAL A 449 20.20 -6.89 -9.35
C VAL A 449 19.18 -5.87 -8.83
N VAL A 450 18.34 -6.30 -7.90
CA VAL A 450 17.49 -5.37 -7.14
C VAL A 450 18.39 -4.41 -6.35
N PRO A 451 18.19 -3.08 -6.48
CA PRO A 451 19.06 -2.12 -5.80
C PRO A 451 18.88 -2.21 -4.28
N ASN A 452 20.00 -2.27 -3.54
CA ASN A 452 19.96 -2.17 -2.09
C ASN A 452 19.79 -0.71 -1.65
N LEU A 453 18.54 -0.31 -1.40
CA LEU A 453 18.20 1.05 -0.98
C LEU A 453 17.98 1.19 0.53
N ALA A 454 18.14 0.11 1.30
CA ALA A 454 17.87 0.09 2.74
C ALA A 454 18.76 1.05 3.54
N GLY A 455 19.99 1.32 3.08
CA GLY A 455 20.90 2.31 3.66
C GLY A 455 20.97 3.62 2.90
N ASN A 456 20.14 3.82 1.86
CA ASN A 456 20.29 4.94 0.94
C ASN A 456 19.38 6.11 1.35
N ALA A 457 19.81 6.85 2.38
CA ALA A 457 19.20 8.09 2.82
C ALA A 457 19.65 9.33 2.02
N SER A 458 20.30 9.14 0.85
CA SER A 458 20.61 10.28 -0.02
C SER A 458 19.33 10.86 -0.61
N ARG A 459 19.31 12.19 -0.75
CA ARG A 459 18.15 12.91 -1.27
C ARG A 459 17.94 12.61 -2.75
N LEU A 460 16.69 12.69 -3.19
CA LEU A 460 16.31 12.68 -4.58
C LEU A 460 16.65 14.03 -5.21
N ASP A 461 17.75 14.09 -5.97
CA ASP A 461 18.33 15.30 -6.55
C ASP A 461 18.47 15.25 -8.08
N GLU A 462 18.91 16.40 -8.62
CA GLU A 462 18.53 17.08 -9.87
C GLU A 462 18.80 16.39 -11.22
N GLY A 463 19.41 15.20 -11.28
CA GLY A 463 19.83 14.57 -12.55
C GLY A 463 19.34 13.14 -12.83
N SER A 464 18.59 12.53 -11.90
CA SER A 464 18.53 11.05 -11.82
C SER A 464 17.47 10.34 -12.66
N PHE A 465 16.67 11.05 -13.46
CA PHE A 465 15.47 10.47 -14.09
C PHE A 465 15.39 10.85 -15.56
N VAL A 466 15.52 9.85 -16.44
CA VAL A 466 15.23 9.96 -17.86
C VAL A 466 13.75 9.63 -18.09
N GLY A 467 13.03 10.48 -18.84
CA GLY A 467 11.80 10.11 -19.55
C GLY A 467 10.55 9.73 -18.73
N MET A 468 10.18 10.47 -17.68
CA MET A 468 8.92 10.23 -16.94
C MET A 468 7.92 11.38 -17.10
N LYS A 469 6.75 11.09 -17.66
CA LYS A 469 5.61 12.02 -17.81
C LYS A 469 4.46 11.56 -16.91
N MET A 470 3.73 12.45 -16.25
CA MET A 470 2.59 12.07 -15.41
C MET A 470 1.33 12.81 -15.86
N THR A 471 0.21 12.09 -15.98
CA THR A 471 -1.13 12.61 -16.21
C THR A 471 -1.99 12.26 -15.00
N VAL A 472 -2.51 13.25 -14.28
CA VAL A 472 -3.52 12.99 -13.24
C VAL A 472 -4.88 13.02 -13.92
N ASN A 473 -5.65 11.94 -13.83
CA ASN A 473 -7.00 11.89 -14.38
C ASN A 473 -8.01 12.26 -13.28
N ALA A 474 -9.21 12.69 -13.67
CA ALA A 474 -10.23 13.15 -12.73
C ALA A 474 -10.59 12.07 -11.69
N THR A 475 -10.51 12.44 -10.41
CA THR A 475 -10.75 11.67 -9.17
C THR A 475 -9.91 10.39 -8.95
N ASN A 476 -9.09 10.40 -7.89
CA ASN A 476 -8.37 9.26 -7.29
C ASN A 476 -7.58 8.34 -8.24
N ILE A 477 -7.39 8.68 -9.52
CA ILE A 477 -6.58 7.93 -10.49
C ILE A 477 -5.43 8.82 -10.95
N ARG A 478 -4.22 8.35 -10.74
CA ARG A 478 -2.96 9.04 -11.00
C ARG A 478 -2.17 8.24 -12.01
N GLU A 479 -2.02 8.73 -13.23
CA GLU A 479 -1.35 8.01 -14.33
C GLU A 479 0.06 8.57 -14.55
N GLN A 480 1.05 7.69 -14.70
CA GLN A 480 2.45 8.02 -14.90
C GLN A 480 2.97 7.20 -16.06
N GLU A 481 3.37 7.87 -17.12
CA GLU A 481 4.08 7.30 -18.24
C GLU A 481 5.60 7.31 -17.99
N VAL A 482 6.25 6.19 -18.23
CA VAL A 482 7.70 6.03 -17.99
C VAL A 482 8.40 5.46 -19.22
N SER A 483 9.57 6.00 -19.51
CA SER A 483 10.49 5.54 -20.56
C SER A 483 11.86 5.37 -19.93
N PHE A 484 12.41 4.15 -19.99
CA PHE A 484 13.71 3.82 -19.43
C PHE A 484 14.84 4.00 -20.43
#